data_AF-A0A5S3VST5-F1
#
_entry.id   AF-A0A5S3VST5-F1
#
_cell.length_a   1.000
_cell.length_b   1.000
_cell.length_c   1.000
_cell.angle_alpha   90.00
_cell.angle_beta   90.00
_cell.angle_gamma   90.00
#
_symmetry.space_group_name_H-M   'P 1'
#
loop_
_entity.id
_entity.type
_entity.pdbx_description
1 polymer ?
#
loop_
_entity_poly.entity_id
_entity_poly.type
_entity_poly.pdbx_seq_one_letter_code
_entity_poly.pdbx_strand_id
1 'polypeptide(L)'
;LGLTTLFVTHDQEEALLLSDRIFLMHQGRILQQGNAESLYTRPVDATAAGFMGHYNLIGRELARPLLGYESDSPRVALRPEALYLQPDTSPQGQQDEYTNFPTQPLPDNAGPGCPGVIRRHQLLGNIVRYEVDCQG
;
A
#
# COMPACT_ATOMS: atom_id res chain seq x y z
N LEU A 1 -33.66 -11.98 0.12
CA LEU A 1 -34.14 -10.87 0.97
C LEU A 1 -33.57 -9.58 0.40
N GLY A 2 -34.32 -8.86 -0.44
CA GLY A 2 -33.87 -7.60 -1.07
C GLY A 2 -34.04 -6.40 -0.14
N LEU A 3 -33.41 -6.47 1.02
CA LEU A 3 -33.50 -5.42 2.03
C LEU A 3 -32.50 -4.31 1.71
N THR A 4 -32.94 -3.06 1.80
CA THR A 4 -32.04 -1.91 1.77
C THR A 4 -31.46 -1.71 3.15
N THR A 5 -30.14 -1.82 3.28
CA THR A 5 -29.43 -1.72 4.55
C THR A 5 -28.45 -0.57 4.51
N LEU A 6 -28.36 0.18 5.60
CA LEU A 6 -27.28 1.13 5.85
C LEU A 6 -26.40 0.56 6.96
N PHE A 7 -25.10 0.42 6.66
CA PHE A 7 -24.10 -0.05 7.61
C PHE A 7 -23.07 1.06 7.84
N VAL A 8 -22.68 1.27 9.11
CA VAL A 8 -21.72 2.28 9.52
C VAL A 8 -20.66 1.60 10.36
N THR A 9 -19.41 1.68 9.92
CA THR A 9 -18.26 1.09 10.59
C THR A 9 -17.07 2.04 10.57
N HIS A 10 -16.12 1.78 11.45
CA HIS A 10 -14.79 2.40 11.43
C HIS A 10 -13.74 1.46 10.81
N ASP A 11 -14.10 0.21 10.54
CA ASP A 11 -13.24 -0.79 9.95
C ASP A 11 -13.36 -0.77 8.41
N GLN A 12 -12.22 -0.66 7.76
CA GLN A 12 -12.12 -0.52 6.31
C GLN A 12 -12.40 -1.85 5.61
N GLU A 13 -11.94 -2.97 6.17
CA GLU A 13 -12.13 -4.30 5.60
C GLU A 13 -13.61 -4.67 5.62
N GLU A 14 -14.31 -4.37 6.72
CA GLU A 14 -15.76 -4.55 6.80
C GLU A 14 -16.50 -3.73 5.73
N ALA A 15 -16.14 -2.45 5.56
CA ALA A 15 -16.76 -1.59 4.58
C ALA A 15 -16.54 -2.11 3.14
N LEU A 16 -15.32 -2.53 2.83
CA LEU A 16 -14.92 -3.05 1.51
C LEU A 16 -15.56 -4.40 1.18
N LEU A 17 -15.75 -5.27 2.17
CA LEU A 17 -16.29 -6.63 1.97
C LEU A 17 -17.82 -6.68 1.94
N LEU A 18 -18.49 -5.86 2.74
CA LEU A 18 -19.93 -5.96 2.96
C LEU A 18 -20.77 -5.02 2.10
N SER A 19 -20.18 -3.94 1.59
CA SER A 19 -20.95 -2.84 0.98
C SER A 19 -20.79 -2.79 -0.53
N ASP A 20 -21.92 -2.74 -1.25
CA ASP A 20 -21.93 -2.46 -2.69
C ASP A 20 -21.47 -1.02 -3.00
N ARG A 21 -21.81 -0.10 -2.09
CA ARG A 21 -21.53 1.34 -2.18
C ARG A 21 -21.05 1.85 -0.82
N ILE A 22 -19.96 2.58 -0.84
CA ILE A 22 -19.31 3.11 0.35
C ILE A 22 -19.27 4.63 0.25
N PHE A 23 -19.56 5.29 1.37
CA PHE A 23 -19.44 6.73 1.55
C PHE A 23 -18.37 6.98 2.59
N LEU A 24 -17.21 7.45 2.15
CA LEU A 24 -16.13 7.84 3.03
C LEU A 24 -16.42 9.21 3.63
N MET A 25 -16.43 9.29 4.96
CA MET A 25 -16.73 10.53 5.69
C MET A 25 -15.54 10.98 6.56
N HIS A 26 -15.28 12.28 6.58
CA HIS A 26 -14.30 12.92 7.45
C HIS A 26 -14.85 14.26 7.94
N GLN A 27 -14.76 14.52 9.25
CA GLN A 27 -15.26 15.75 9.89
C GLN A 27 -16.72 16.09 9.51
N GLY A 28 -17.59 15.07 9.45
CA GLY A 28 -19.01 15.24 9.12
C GLY A 28 -19.31 15.55 7.65
N ARG A 29 -18.32 15.47 6.75
CA ARG A 29 -18.49 15.64 5.30
C ARG A 29 -18.13 14.37 4.56
N ILE A 30 -18.82 14.08 3.46
CA ILE A 30 -18.45 13.01 2.54
C ILE A 30 -17.21 13.48 1.77
N LEU A 31 -16.09 12.76 1.90
CA LEU A 31 -14.88 12.98 1.12
C LEU A 31 -14.98 12.32 -0.26
N GLN A 32 -15.41 11.05 -0.29
CA GLN A 32 -15.48 10.25 -1.49
C GLN A 32 -16.63 9.25 -1.38
N GLN A 33 -17.21 8.89 -2.52
CA GLN A 33 -18.20 7.82 -2.61
C GLN A 33 -17.88 6.95 -3.83
N GLY A 34 -18.18 5.66 -3.73
CA GLY A 34 -17.91 4.72 -4.82
C GLY A 34 -18.14 3.28 -4.43
N ASN A 35 -17.76 2.37 -5.31
CA ASN A 35 -17.60 0.96 -4.94
C ASN A 35 -16.25 0.75 -4.24
N ALA A 36 -16.11 -0.40 -3.58
CA ALA A 36 -14.90 -0.78 -2.85
C ALA A 36 -13.61 -0.63 -3.69
N GLU A 37 -13.62 -1.16 -4.92
CA GLU A 37 -12.46 -1.11 -5.82
C GLU A 37 -12.04 0.33 -6.16
N SER A 38 -12.98 1.20 -6.51
CA SER A 38 -12.69 2.59 -6.90
C SER A 38 -12.18 3.42 -5.72
N LEU A 39 -12.76 3.24 -4.52
CA LEU A 39 -12.27 3.90 -3.32
C LEU A 39 -10.87 3.43 -2.97
N TYR A 40 -10.62 2.12 -3.06
CA TYR A 40 -9.31 1.57 -2.77
C TYR A 40 -8.28 1.97 -3.82
N THR A 41 -8.58 1.89 -5.11
CA THR A 41 -7.58 2.04 -6.19
C THR A 41 -7.37 3.47 -6.68
N ARG A 42 -8.36 4.36 -6.47
CA ARG A 42 -8.36 5.74 -6.95
C ARG A 42 -8.87 6.68 -5.86
N PRO A 43 -8.14 6.82 -4.73
CA PRO A 43 -8.51 7.78 -3.70
C PRO A 43 -8.44 9.22 -4.24
N VAL A 44 -9.38 10.07 -3.83
CA VAL A 44 -9.46 11.48 -4.30
C VAL A 44 -8.34 12.37 -3.77
N ASP A 45 -7.81 12.06 -2.59
CA ASP A 45 -6.72 12.78 -1.95
C ASP A 45 -5.96 11.89 -0.96
N ALA A 46 -4.93 12.46 -0.31
CA ALA A 46 -4.12 11.74 0.66
C ALA A 46 -4.89 11.34 1.93
N THR A 47 -5.94 12.06 2.29
CA THR A 47 -6.79 11.72 3.44
C THR A 47 -7.63 10.49 3.11
N ALA A 48 -8.22 10.46 1.90
CA ALA A 48 -8.93 9.28 1.40
C ALA A 48 -7.99 8.09 1.24
N ALA A 49 -6.80 8.28 0.69
CA ALA A 49 -5.80 7.22 0.56
C ALA A 49 -5.38 6.66 1.93
N GLY A 50 -5.10 7.53 2.91
CA GLY A 50 -4.76 7.12 4.27
C GLY A 50 -5.91 6.47 5.03
N PHE A 51 -7.16 6.76 4.64
CA PHE A 51 -8.33 6.11 5.22
C PHE A 51 -8.64 4.77 4.57
N MET A 52 -8.37 4.57 3.27
CA MET A 52 -8.81 3.35 2.58
C MET A 52 -7.92 2.13 2.78
N GLY A 53 -6.75 2.28 3.39
CA GLY A 53 -5.88 1.15 3.68
C GLY A 53 -4.43 1.54 3.85
N HIS A 54 -3.61 0.51 4.01
CA HIS A 54 -2.16 0.47 4.27
C HIS A 54 -1.25 1.16 3.24
N TYR A 55 -1.74 2.19 2.54
CA TYR A 55 -0.96 3.05 1.68
C TYR A 55 0.29 3.57 2.39
N ASN A 56 1.41 3.45 1.71
CA ASN A 56 2.63 4.16 2.05
C ASN A 56 2.53 5.58 1.46
N LEU A 57 2.21 6.56 2.29
CA LEU A 57 2.20 7.97 1.91
C LEU A 57 3.61 8.54 2.09
N ILE A 58 4.39 8.57 1.00
CA ILE A 58 5.79 9.00 1.02
C ILE A 58 5.99 10.30 0.24
N GLY A 59 7.08 11.01 0.54
CA GLY A 59 7.46 12.23 -0.19
C GLY A 59 7.97 11.92 -1.60
N ARG A 60 7.90 12.91 -2.49
CA ARG A 60 8.37 12.79 -3.89
C ARG A 60 9.81 12.26 -4.00
N GLU A 61 10.69 12.66 -3.09
CA GLU A 61 12.12 12.29 -3.14
C GLU A 61 12.31 10.80 -2.89
N LEU A 62 11.63 10.25 -1.88
CA LEU A 62 11.65 8.82 -1.57
C LEU A 62 10.93 7.98 -2.63
N ALA A 63 9.92 8.55 -3.29
CA ALA A 63 9.17 7.86 -4.34
C ALA A 63 9.93 7.76 -5.67
N ARG A 64 10.79 8.74 -5.99
CA ARG A 64 11.55 8.83 -7.24
C ARG A 64 12.32 7.54 -7.59
N PRO A 65 13.17 6.95 -6.72
CA PRO A 65 13.88 5.71 -7.05
C PRO A 65 12.93 4.52 -7.24
N LEU A 66 11.81 4.47 -6.50
CA LEU A 66 10.83 3.38 -6.61
C LEU A 66 10.05 3.44 -7.92
N LEU A 67 9.68 4.64 -8.37
CA LEU A 67 8.86 4.86 -9.57
C LEU A 67 9.69 4.89 -10.86
N GLY A 68 10.94 5.35 -10.80
CA GLY A 68 11.77 5.60 -11.98
C GLY A 68 11.42 6.88 -12.76
N TYR A 69 10.48 7.67 -12.26
CA TYR A 69 10.12 8.98 -12.78
C TYR A 69 9.79 9.96 -11.65
N GLU A 70 9.82 11.26 -11.93
CA GLU A 70 9.44 12.28 -10.97
C GLU A 70 7.92 12.49 -10.97
N SER A 71 7.32 12.47 -9.77
CA SER A 71 5.91 12.83 -9.60
C SER A 71 5.75 14.33 -9.50
N ASP A 72 4.74 14.89 -10.18
CA ASP A 72 4.34 16.29 -9.99
C ASP A 72 3.77 16.55 -8.59
N SER A 73 3.28 15.51 -7.91
CA SER A 73 2.70 15.60 -6.57
C SER A 73 3.77 15.57 -5.47
N PRO A 74 3.64 16.39 -4.40
CA PRO A 74 4.61 16.41 -3.30
C PRO A 74 4.61 15.13 -2.46
N ARG A 75 3.48 14.41 -2.46
CA ARG A 75 3.32 13.11 -1.82
C ARG A 75 2.80 12.11 -2.84
N VAL A 76 3.26 10.87 -2.71
CA VAL A 76 2.85 9.73 -3.52
C VAL A 76 2.26 8.68 -2.58
N ALA A 77 1.13 8.12 -2.98
CA ALA A 77 0.48 7.02 -2.27
C ALA A 77 0.84 5.71 -2.98
N LEU A 78 1.63 4.86 -2.32
CA LEU A 78 2.01 3.55 -2.84
C LEU A 78 1.23 2.45 -2.12
N ARG A 79 0.52 1.63 -2.88
CA ARG A 79 -0.15 0.46 -2.33
C ARG A 79 0.87 -0.63 -1.96
N PRO A 80 0.72 -1.33 -0.83
CA PRO A 80 1.65 -2.39 -0.43
C PRO A 80 1.83 -3.46 -1.51
N GLU A 81 0.75 -3.86 -2.18
CA GLU A 81 0.79 -4.89 -3.22
C GLU A 81 1.44 -4.42 -4.53
N ALA A 82 1.76 -3.13 -4.67
CA ALA A 82 2.55 -2.61 -5.78
C ALA A 82 4.07 -2.65 -5.49
N LEU A 83 4.47 -3.03 -4.28
CA LEU A 83 5.86 -3.14 -3.86
C LEU A 83 6.30 -4.61 -3.81
N TYR A 84 7.49 -4.87 -4.33
CA TYR A 84 8.11 -6.18 -4.33
C TYR A 84 9.44 -6.11 -3.59
N LEU A 85 9.69 -7.08 -2.72
CA LEU A 85 10.99 -7.25 -2.08
C LEU A 85 11.79 -8.27 -2.88
N GLN A 86 13.00 -7.88 -3.26
CA GLN A 86 13.98 -8.77 -3.88
C GLN A 86 15.17 -8.93 -2.93
N PRO A 87 15.65 -10.16 -2.70
CA PRO A 87 16.84 -10.40 -1.90
C PRO A 87 18.02 -9.72 -2.58
N ASP A 88 18.88 -9.13 -1.75
CA ASP A 88 20.14 -8.61 -2.24
C ASP A 88 21.04 -9.78 -2.64
N THR A 89 21.22 -9.96 -3.95
CA THR A 89 22.09 -10.98 -4.54
C THR A 89 23.51 -10.47 -4.74
N SER A 90 23.81 -9.22 -4.30
CA SER A 90 25.16 -8.70 -4.34
C SER A 90 26.08 -9.56 -3.47
N PRO A 91 27.36 -9.74 -3.86
CA PRO A 91 28.32 -10.55 -3.09
C PRO A 91 28.67 -9.95 -1.71
N GLN A 92 28.21 -8.73 -1.43
CA GLN A 92 28.31 -8.06 -0.13
C GLN A 92 27.05 -8.23 0.73
N GLY A 93 25.97 -8.77 0.17
CA GLY A 93 24.72 -9.06 0.85
C GLY A 93 24.96 -10.06 1.98
N GLN A 94 24.66 -9.64 3.20
CA GLN A 94 24.73 -10.51 4.37
C GLN A 94 23.63 -11.58 4.20
N GLN A 95 24.03 -12.85 4.04
CA GLN A 95 23.11 -13.98 3.99
C GLN A 95 22.47 -14.17 5.38
N ASP A 96 21.42 -13.40 5.63
CA ASP A 96 20.62 -13.55 6.84
C ASP A 96 19.69 -14.76 6.69
N GLU A 97 19.33 -15.40 7.81
CA GLU A 97 18.38 -16.54 7.89
C GLU A 97 17.02 -16.24 7.24
N TYR A 98 16.73 -14.96 6.99
CA TYR A 98 15.55 -14.46 6.31
C TYR A 98 15.68 -14.38 4.78
N THR A 99 16.86 -14.56 4.18
CA THR A 99 17.04 -14.44 2.70
C THR A 99 16.31 -15.52 1.88
N ASN A 100 15.79 -16.57 2.51
CA ASN A 100 14.97 -17.60 1.89
C ASN A 100 13.46 -17.23 1.87
N PHE A 101 13.14 -16.00 1.45
CA PHE A 101 11.75 -15.65 1.16
C PHE A 101 11.37 -16.13 -0.23
N PRO A 102 10.14 -16.64 -0.44
CA PRO A 102 9.63 -16.87 -1.78
C PRO A 102 9.56 -15.51 -2.50
N THR A 103 10.52 -15.26 -3.36
CA THR A 103 10.52 -14.09 -4.23
C THR A 103 9.47 -14.28 -5.29
N GLN A 104 8.52 -13.35 -5.37
CA GLN A 104 7.69 -13.27 -6.56
C GLN A 104 8.55 -12.74 -7.72
N PRO A 105 8.43 -13.31 -8.93
CA PRO A 105 9.04 -12.72 -10.10
C PRO A 105 8.54 -11.30 -10.26
N LEU A 106 9.45 -10.37 -10.54
CA LEU A 106 9.07 -8.99 -10.82
C LEU A 106 8.22 -8.95 -12.09
N PRO A 107 7.16 -8.12 -12.14
CA PRO A 107 6.44 -7.89 -13.38
C PRO A 107 7.33 -7.12 -14.37
N ASP A 108 7.06 -7.28 -15.68
CA ASP A 108 7.86 -6.66 -16.75
C ASP A 108 7.95 -5.13 -16.65
N ASN A 109 6.99 -4.50 -15.99
CA ASN A 109 6.90 -3.07 -15.75
C ASN A 109 7.35 -2.65 -14.34
N ALA A 110 8.12 -3.50 -13.64
CA ALA A 110 8.68 -3.14 -12.34
C ALA A 110 9.55 -1.88 -12.46
N GLY A 111 9.39 -0.97 -11.49
CA GLY A 111 10.24 0.21 -11.37
C GLY A 111 11.69 -0.14 -11.04
N PRO A 112 12.59 0.87 -10.99
CA PRO A 112 14.02 0.64 -10.70
C PRO A 112 14.25 0.04 -9.31
N GLY A 113 13.29 0.23 -8.40
CA GLY A 113 13.41 -0.19 -7.01
C GLY A 113 14.39 0.69 -6.23
N CYS A 114 14.53 0.39 -4.95
CA CYS A 114 15.47 1.05 -4.07
C CYS A 114 16.14 -0.01 -3.20
N PRO A 115 17.48 0.02 -3.02
CA PRO A 115 18.11 -0.79 -1.99
C PRO A 115 17.57 -0.37 -0.62
N GLY A 116 17.40 -1.32 0.28
CA GLY A 116 16.84 -1.03 1.60
C GLY A 116 17.10 -2.14 2.60
N VAL A 117 16.95 -1.79 3.87
CA VAL A 117 17.14 -2.72 4.99
C VAL A 117 15.80 -2.95 5.67
N ILE A 118 15.45 -4.21 5.90
CA ILE A 118 14.28 -4.57 6.71
C ILE A 118 14.59 -4.22 8.16
N ARG A 119 13.87 -3.23 8.71
CA ARG A 119 14.00 -2.83 10.12
C ARG A 119 13.15 -3.69 11.03
N ARG A 120 11.98 -4.11 10.54
CA ARG A 120 11.01 -4.91 11.29
C ARG A 120 10.24 -5.83 10.37
N HIS A 121 9.92 -7.02 10.88
CA HIS A 121 8.92 -7.91 10.30
C HIS A 121 7.89 -8.28 11.36
N GLN A 122 6.63 -8.41 10.98
CA GLN A 122 5.56 -8.82 11.87
C GLN A 122 4.62 -9.80 11.16
N LEU A 123 4.41 -10.97 11.74
CA LEU A 123 3.45 -11.95 11.25
C LEU A 123 2.06 -11.63 11.80
N LEU A 124 1.12 -11.39 10.90
CA LEU A 124 -0.30 -11.09 11.15
C LEU A 124 -1.15 -12.21 10.53
N GLY A 125 -1.11 -13.39 11.13
CA GLY A 125 -1.80 -14.57 10.61
C GLY A 125 -1.20 -15.03 9.28
N ASN A 126 -1.88 -14.72 8.17
CA ASN A 126 -1.47 -15.08 6.81
C ASN A 126 -0.69 -13.98 6.08
N ILE A 127 -0.50 -12.81 6.70
CA ILE A 127 0.24 -11.68 6.11
C ILE A 127 1.51 -11.45 6.92
N VAL A 128 2.63 -11.24 6.25
CA VAL A 128 3.85 -10.71 6.87
C VAL A 128 3.98 -9.25 6.48
N ARG A 129 4.02 -8.37 7.49
CA ARG A 129 4.24 -6.94 7.29
C ARG A 129 5.71 -6.62 7.50
N TYR A 130 6.33 -5.99 6.51
CA TYR A 130 7.69 -5.51 6.58
C TYR A 130 7.72 -3.99 6.72
N GLU A 131 8.64 -3.50 7.54
CA GLU A 131 9.03 -2.11 7.59
C GLU A 131 10.43 -2.03 6.98
N VAL A 132 10.54 -1.34 5.85
CA VAL A 132 11.75 -1.27 5.05
C VAL A 132 12.23 0.17 4.99
N ASP A 133 13.49 0.37 5.36
CA ASP A 133 14.18 1.65 5.27
C ASP A 133 14.94 1.67 3.94
N CYS A 134 14.42 2.43 2.98
CA CYS A 134 15.00 2.58 1.65
C CYS A 134 16.18 3.57 1.72
N GLN A 135 17.33 3.17 1.20
CA GLN A 135 18.51 4.02 1.10
C GLN A 135 18.42 4.86 -0.17
N GLY A 136 17.98 6.12 -0.05
CA GLY A 136 17.84 7.07 -1.16
C GLY A 136 17.56 8.47 -0.69
#